data_AF-A0A519GX58-F1
#
_entry.id   AF-A0A519GX58-F1
#
_cell.length_a   1.000
_cell.length_b   1.000
_cell.length_c   1.000
_cell.angle_alpha   90.00
_cell.angle_beta   90.00
_cell.angle_gamma   90.00
#
_symmetry.space_group_name_H-M   'P 1'
#
loop_
_entity.id
_entity.type
_entity.pdbx_description
1 polymer ?
#
loop_
_entity_poly.entity_id
_entity_poly.type
_entity_poly.pdbx_seq_one_letter_code
_entity_poly.pdbx_strand_id
1 'polypeptide(L)'
;MATRKKNDAPPAMEGQAAFADLMQQMAHLPQISPTTLAELQADYLKQATALWNTSLGQGEAPAVGDRRFAAPEWRSNPAASFMTQLYLLNSQTLAKMASAVEADDKTKARIRFAVQQFVDAVSPSNFLALNPEAQKLALDSKGETLSRGLQQLWGDVQRGHVSQT
;
A
#
# COMPACT_ATOMS: atom_id res chain seq x y z
N MET A 1 53.07 36.85 1.77
CA MET A 1 52.36 35.84 2.58
C MET A 1 51.06 36.47 3.06
N ALA A 2 49.93 36.18 2.41
CA ALA A 2 48.62 36.65 2.82
C ALA A 2 47.67 35.45 2.83
N THR A 3 47.37 34.97 4.03
CA THR A 3 46.45 33.86 4.30
C THR A 3 45.02 34.34 4.06
N ARG A 4 44.37 33.79 3.03
CA ARG A 4 42.95 33.99 2.74
C ARG A 4 42.12 33.34 3.86
N LYS A 5 41.50 34.15 4.73
CA LYS A 5 40.47 33.70 5.67
C LYS A 5 39.36 33.01 4.87
N LYS A 6 39.14 31.73 5.16
CA LYS A 6 37.95 30.99 4.72
C LYS A 6 36.78 31.56 5.51
N ASN A 7 35.85 32.21 4.82
CA ASN A 7 34.58 32.64 5.40
C ASN A 7 33.75 31.38 5.64
N ASP A 8 33.90 30.77 6.80
CA ASP A 8 32.97 29.76 7.28
C ASP A 8 31.74 30.52 7.81
N ALA A 9 30.62 30.42 7.10
CA ALA A 9 29.35 30.98 7.52
C ALA A 9 28.92 30.33 8.85
N PRO A 10 28.27 31.06 9.78
CA PRO A 10 27.83 30.49 11.05
C PRO A 10 26.85 29.33 10.85
N PRO A 11 26.89 28.30 11.71
CA PRO A 11 26.11 27.05 11.57
C PRO A 11 24.58 27.25 11.53
N ALA A 12 24.08 28.41 11.99
CA ALA A 12 22.66 28.76 11.91
C ALA A 12 22.18 29.06 10.47
N MET A 13 23.06 29.50 9.56
CA MET A 13 22.69 29.77 8.16
C MET A 13 22.63 28.51 7.29
N GLU A 14 23.41 27.47 7.60
CA GLU A 14 23.36 26.17 6.89
C GLU A 14 22.04 25.43 7.16
N GLY A 15 21.54 25.46 8.40
CA GLY A 15 20.25 24.86 8.75
C GLY A 15 19.06 25.58 8.12
N GLN A 16 19.13 26.91 7.98
CA GLN A 16 18.10 27.70 7.29
C GLN A 16 18.11 27.47 5.77
N ALA A 17 19.30 27.35 5.17
CA ALA A 17 19.43 27.04 3.75
C ALA A 17 18.91 25.63 3.42
N ALA A 18 19.26 24.61 4.22
CA ALA A 18 18.76 23.25 4.05
C ALA A 18 17.23 23.18 4.22
N PHE A 19 16.67 23.93 5.18
CA PHE A 19 15.23 24.04 5.36
C PHE A 19 14.55 24.74 4.16
N ALA A 20 15.13 25.83 3.66
CA ALA A 20 14.61 26.53 2.49
C ALA A 20 14.62 25.63 1.24
N ASP A 21 15.70 24.87 1.05
CA ASP A 21 15.85 23.95 -0.08
C ASP A 21 14.85 22.78 0.03
N LEU A 22 14.65 22.22 1.23
CA LEU A 22 13.59 21.23 1.49
C LEU A 22 12.19 21.80 1.20
N MET A 23 11.89 23.03 1.63
CA MET A 23 10.59 23.66 1.38
C MET A 23 10.37 23.95 -0.11
N GLN A 24 11.41 24.38 -0.82
CA GLN A 24 11.38 24.56 -2.27
C GLN A 24 11.25 23.22 -3.00
N GLN A 25 11.77 22.15 -2.40
CA GLN A 25 11.56 20.80 -2.90
C GLN A 25 10.12 20.33 -2.70
N MET A 26 9.53 20.60 -1.54
CA MET A 26 8.12 20.27 -1.27
C MET A 26 7.15 21.09 -2.12
N ALA A 27 7.51 22.33 -2.48
CA ALA A 27 6.68 23.19 -3.31
C ALA A 27 6.48 22.69 -4.74
N HIS A 28 7.40 21.87 -5.27
CA HIS A 28 7.27 21.29 -6.62
C HIS A 28 6.67 19.87 -6.61
N LEU A 29 6.39 19.31 -5.42
CA LEU A 29 5.67 18.05 -5.36
C LEU A 29 4.24 18.27 -5.86
N PRO A 30 3.70 17.33 -6.64
CA PRO A 30 2.31 17.39 -7.05
C PRO A 30 1.39 17.50 -5.83
N GLN A 31 0.54 18.54 -5.81
CA GLN A 31 -0.34 18.85 -4.69
C GLN A 31 -1.74 18.28 -4.93
N ILE A 32 -2.51 18.11 -3.87
CA ILE A 32 -3.96 17.92 -3.93
C ILE A 32 -4.58 19.19 -3.39
N SER A 33 -5.61 19.74 -4.05
CA SER A 33 -6.28 20.95 -3.57
C SER A 33 -6.75 20.77 -2.12
N PRO A 34 -6.69 21.81 -1.26
CA PRO A 34 -7.14 21.71 0.12
C PRO A 34 -8.59 21.24 0.26
N THR A 35 -9.48 21.67 -0.66
CA THR A 35 -10.89 21.26 -0.67
C THR A 35 -11.03 19.79 -0.98
N THR A 36 -10.39 19.29 -2.04
CA THR A 36 -10.42 17.87 -2.40
C THR A 36 -9.78 17.00 -1.32
N LEU A 37 -8.70 17.46 -0.70
CA LEU A 37 -8.06 16.76 0.41
C LEU A 37 -9.01 16.65 1.61
N ALA A 38 -9.74 17.71 1.95
CA ALA A 38 -10.73 17.70 3.03
C ALA A 38 -11.89 16.73 2.75
N GLU A 39 -12.38 16.68 1.50
CA GLU A 39 -13.41 15.73 1.07
C GLU A 39 -12.93 14.27 1.19
N LEU A 40 -11.70 13.99 0.73
CA LEU A 40 -11.07 12.67 0.85
C LEU A 40 -10.89 12.26 2.31
N GLN A 41 -10.47 13.18 3.17
CA GLN A 41 -10.34 12.93 4.61
C GLN A 41 -11.70 12.63 5.25
N ALA A 42 -12.74 13.41 4.92
CA ALA A 42 -14.09 13.18 5.44
C ALA A 42 -14.66 11.82 4.99
N ASP A 43 -14.48 11.46 3.72
CA ASP A 43 -14.87 10.15 3.18
C ASP A 43 -14.14 9.01 3.87
N TYR A 44 -12.81 9.13 4.04
CA TYR A 44 -12.01 8.12 4.75
C TYR A 44 -12.47 7.93 6.19
N LEU A 45 -12.66 9.01 6.95
CA LEU A 45 -13.12 8.94 8.34
C LEU A 45 -14.49 8.26 8.42
N LYS A 46 -15.43 8.64 7.55
CA LYS A 46 -16.76 8.01 7.49
C LYS A 46 -16.67 6.51 7.25
N GLN A 47 -15.88 6.08 6.28
CA GLN A 47 -15.74 4.65 5.94
C GLN A 47 -14.96 3.88 7.01
N ALA A 48 -13.92 4.47 7.60
CA ALA A 48 -13.16 3.88 8.70
C ALA A 48 -14.05 3.68 9.94
N THR A 49 -14.91 4.65 10.27
CA THR A 49 -15.90 4.49 11.34
C THR A 49 -16.91 3.39 11.03
N ALA A 50 -17.40 3.30 9.79
CA ALA A 50 -18.31 2.22 9.40
C ALA A 50 -17.65 0.84 9.51
N LEU A 51 -16.38 0.72 9.09
CA LEU A 51 -15.60 -0.50 9.24
C LEU A 51 -15.39 -0.87 10.73
N TRP A 52 -15.06 0.12 11.57
CA TRP A 52 -14.92 -0.09 13.01
C TRP A 52 -16.23 -0.55 13.66
N ASN A 53 -17.36 0.06 13.30
CA ASN A 53 -18.66 -0.35 13.83
C ASN A 53 -19.00 -1.79 13.39
N THR A 54 -18.71 -2.14 12.14
CA THR A 54 -18.91 -3.50 11.63
C THR A 54 -18.07 -4.51 12.41
N SER A 55 -16.82 -4.19 12.76
CA SER A 55 -15.97 -5.10 13.55
C SER A 55 -16.45 -5.29 14.99
N LEU A 56 -17.24 -4.35 15.52
CA LEU A 56 -17.96 -4.46 16.79
C LEU A 56 -19.31 -5.19 16.66
N GLY A 57 -19.61 -5.77 15.50
CA GLY A 57 -20.89 -6.44 15.22
C GLY A 57 -22.06 -5.50 14.94
N GLN A 58 -21.78 -4.22 14.69
CA GLN A 58 -22.80 -3.22 14.34
C GLN A 58 -22.82 -3.00 12.83
N GLY A 59 -23.80 -3.59 12.15
CA GLY A 59 -23.95 -3.53 10.70
C GLY A 59 -23.26 -4.68 9.97
N GLU A 60 -23.35 -4.66 8.64
CA GLU A 60 -22.79 -5.70 7.78
C GLU A 60 -21.59 -5.16 7.00
N ALA A 61 -20.57 -5.99 6.84
CA ALA A 61 -19.42 -5.67 6.03
C ALA A 61 -19.85 -5.50 4.56
N PRO A 62 -19.42 -4.42 3.88
CA PRO A 62 -19.61 -4.28 2.44
C PRO A 62 -19.16 -5.51 1.67
N ALA A 63 -19.89 -5.86 0.60
CA ALA A 63 -19.52 -6.97 -0.26
C ALA A 63 -18.12 -6.76 -0.89
N VAL A 64 -17.27 -7.76 -0.79
CA VAL A 64 -15.94 -7.75 -1.39
C VAL A 64 -16.02 -8.18 -2.86
N GLY A 65 -15.81 -7.24 -3.78
CA GLY A 65 -15.81 -7.49 -5.22
C GLY A 65 -14.44 -7.91 -5.81
N ASP A 66 -13.38 -7.85 -5.02
CA ASP A 66 -12.02 -8.22 -5.43
C ASP A 66 -11.85 -9.75 -5.40
N ARG A 67 -11.49 -10.32 -6.56
CA ARG A 67 -11.36 -11.77 -6.77
C ARG A 67 -10.31 -12.41 -5.85
N ARG A 68 -9.31 -11.65 -5.39
CA ARG A 68 -8.28 -12.13 -4.45
C ARG A 68 -8.87 -12.59 -3.11
N PHE A 69 -10.07 -12.08 -2.76
CA PHE A 69 -10.75 -12.36 -1.49
C PHE A 69 -12.09 -13.09 -1.72
N ALA A 70 -12.22 -13.81 -2.83
CA ALA A 70 -13.46 -14.50 -3.20
C ALA A 70 -13.72 -15.78 -2.38
N ALA A 71 -12.66 -16.43 -1.89
CA ALA A 71 -12.78 -17.66 -1.14
C ALA A 71 -13.52 -17.45 0.19
N PRO A 72 -14.36 -18.40 0.64
CA PRO A 72 -15.20 -18.24 1.83
C PRO A 72 -14.40 -17.99 3.11
N GLU A 73 -13.15 -18.47 3.17
CA GLU A 73 -12.22 -18.31 4.29
C GLU A 73 -11.95 -16.85 4.63
N TRP A 74 -11.98 -15.96 3.62
CA TRP A 74 -11.83 -14.51 3.81
C TRP A 74 -13.00 -13.89 4.56
N ARG A 75 -14.20 -14.48 4.47
CA ARG A 75 -15.42 -13.98 5.12
C ARG A 75 -15.73 -14.70 6.43
N SER A 76 -15.39 -15.98 6.53
CA SER A 76 -15.67 -16.79 7.73
C SER A 76 -14.73 -16.50 8.90
N ASN A 77 -13.54 -15.93 8.63
CA ASN A 77 -12.60 -15.50 9.65
C ASN A 77 -12.75 -13.99 9.92
N PRO A 78 -13.21 -13.56 11.11
CA PRO A 78 -13.44 -12.15 11.42
C PRO A 78 -12.19 -11.26 11.25
N ALA A 79 -11.01 -11.77 11.61
CA ALA A 79 -9.75 -11.03 11.46
C ALA A 79 -9.36 -10.86 9.99
N ALA A 80 -9.53 -11.91 9.18
CA ALA A 80 -9.27 -11.84 7.74
C ALA A 80 -10.27 -10.92 7.03
N SER A 81 -11.54 -10.96 7.41
CA SER A 81 -12.58 -10.07 6.89
C SER A 81 -12.25 -8.62 7.22
N PHE A 82 -11.92 -8.31 8.48
CA PHE A 82 -11.53 -6.96 8.89
C PHE A 82 -10.30 -6.46 8.12
N MET A 83 -9.25 -7.28 8.02
CA MET A 83 -8.03 -6.94 7.28
C MET A 83 -8.29 -6.69 5.79
N THR A 84 -9.17 -7.50 5.17
CA THR A 84 -9.58 -7.32 3.78
C THR A 84 -10.27 -5.98 3.57
N GLN A 85 -11.24 -5.65 4.41
CA GLN A 85 -11.97 -4.38 4.32
C GLN A 85 -11.05 -3.18 4.57
N LEU A 86 -10.13 -3.29 5.53
CA LEU A 86 -9.14 -2.26 5.79
C LEU A 86 -8.20 -2.06 4.60
N TYR A 87 -7.74 -3.15 3.98
CA TYR A 87 -6.94 -3.10 2.76
C TYR A 87 -7.69 -2.41 1.62
N LEU A 88 -8.95 -2.77 1.37
CA LEU A 88 -9.76 -2.20 0.30
C LEU A 88 -10.05 -0.72 0.51
N LEU A 89 -10.35 -0.30 1.75
CA LEU A 89 -10.53 1.10 2.11
C LEU A 89 -9.28 1.93 1.79
N ASN A 90 -8.11 1.47 2.23
CA ASN A 90 -6.85 2.16 1.97
C ASN A 90 -6.49 2.17 0.48
N SER A 91 -6.70 1.05 -0.21
CA SER A 91 -6.45 0.91 -1.65
C SER A 91 -7.28 1.90 -2.46
N GLN A 92 -8.58 1.99 -2.16
CA GLN A 92 -9.48 2.92 -2.84
C GLN A 92 -9.14 4.38 -2.51
N THR A 93 -8.76 4.66 -1.26
CA THR A 93 -8.37 6.01 -0.82
C THR A 93 -7.11 6.48 -1.53
N LEU A 94 -6.07 5.62 -1.60
CA LEU A 94 -4.84 5.92 -2.33
C LEU A 94 -5.10 6.12 -3.83
N ALA A 95 -5.97 5.31 -4.43
CA ALA A 95 -6.35 5.48 -5.84
C ALA A 95 -7.08 6.82 -6.11
N LYS A 96 -7.97 7.23 -5.19
CA LYS A 96 -8.64 8.54 -5.24
C LYS A 96 -7.63 9.68 -5.09
N MET A 97 -6.72 9.60 -4.11
CA MET A 97 -5.65 10.58 -3.93
C MET A 97 -4.77 10.71 -5.18
N ALA A 98 -4.31 9.58 -5.74
CA ALA A 98 -3.51 9.55 -6.96
C ALA A 98 -4.21 10.22 -8.15
N SER A 99 -5.53 10.12 -8.21
CA SER A 99 -6.35 10.75 -9.26
C SER A 99 -6.59 12.24 -9.02
N ALA A 100 -6.63 12.65 -7.75
CA ALA A 100 -6.84 14.03 -7.30
C ALA A 100 -5.59 14.92 -7.39
N VAL A 101 -4.41 14.33 -7.63
CA VAL A 101 -3.17 15.07 -7.80
C VAL A 101 -3.26 16.09 -8.95
N GLU A 102 -2.87 17.33 -8.67
CA GLU A 102 -2.71 18.41 -9.63
C GLU A 102 -1.36 18.26 -10.36
N ALA A 103 -1.40 17.60 -11.51
CA ALA A 103 -0.25 17.41 -12.40
C ALA A 103 -0.73 17.19 -13.84
N ASP A 104 0.20 17.25 -14.79
CA ASP A 104 -0.06 16.86 -16.18
C ASP A 104 -0.45 15.37 -16.29
N ASP A 105 -1.13 15.00 -17.37
CA ASP A 105 -1.67 13.65 -17.57
C ASP A 105 -0.62 12.54 -17.50
N LYS A 106 0.60 12.80 -18.00
CA LYS A 106 1.69 11.83 -17.98
C LYS A 106 2.17 11.60 -16.55
N THR A 107 2.33 12.66 -15.77
CA THR A 107 2.69 12.57 -14.35
C THR A 107 1.61 11.87 -13.54
N LYS A 108 0.33 12.23 -13.74
CA LYS A 108 -0.81 11.57 -13.08
C LYS A 108 -0.89 10.07 -13.42
N ALA A 109 -0.67 9.70 -14.68
CA ALA A 109 -0.62 8.29 -15.09
C ALA A 109 0.49 7.51 -14.37
N ARG A 110 1.68 8.10 -14.24
CA ARG A 110 2.80 7.49 -13.49
C ARG A 110 2.48 7.31 -12.01
N ILE A 111 1.87 8.32 -11.38
CA ILE A 111 1.47 8.24 -9.97
C ILE A 111 0.42 7.15 -9.77
N ARG A 112 -0.64 7.11 -10.58
CA ARG A 112 -1.67 6.05 -10.52
C ARG A 112 -1.06 4.66 -10.69
N PHE A 113 -0.16 4.50 -11.67
CA PHE A 113 0.54 3.24 -11.87
C PHE A 113 1.37 2.85 -10.65
N ALA A 114 2.19 3.75 -10.12
CA ALA A 114 3.02 3.48 -8.95
C ALA A 114 2.18 3.11 -7.72
N VAL A 115 1.06 3.82 -7.49
CA VAL A 115 0.11 3.51 -6.41
C VAL A 115 -0.54 2.15 -6.61
N GLN A 116 -0.96 1.81 -7.84
CA GLN A 116 -1.53 0.50 -8.14
C GLN A 116 -0.51 -0.62 -7.86
N GLN A 117 0.72 -0.47 -8.33
CA GLN A 117 1.79 -1.44 -8.08
C GLN A 117 2.07 -1.61 -6.58
N PHE A 118 2.07 -0.51 -5.82
CA PHE A 118 2.24 -0.55 -4.38
C PHE A 118 1.08 -1.30 -3.71
N VAL A 119 -0.17 -0.93 -4.03
CA VAL A 119 -1.39 -1.56 -3.52
C VAL A 119 -1.44 -3.06 -3.83
N ASP A 120 -1.01 -3.46 -5.03
CA ASP A 120 -0.98 -4.86 -5.41
C ASP A 120 0.13 -5.64 -4.69
N ALA A 121 1.30 -5.03 -4.50
CA ALA A 121 2.42 -5.65 -3.79
C ALA A 121 2.10 -5.88 -2.31
N VAL A 122 1.40 -4.95 -1.66
CA VAL A 122 1.06 -5.05 -0.23
C VAL A 122 -0.25 -5.80 0.04
N SER A 123 -0.86 -6.41 -0.98
CA SER A 123 -2.10 -7.16 -0.81
C SER A 123 -1.93 -8.31 0.20
N PRO A 124 -2.84 -8.48 1.19
CA PRO A 124 -2.75 -9.54 2.19
C PRO A 124 -2.67 -10.95 1.59
N SER A 125 -3.28 -11.15 0.41
CA SER A 125 -3.27 -12.45 -0.28
C SER A 125 -1.86 -12.91 -0.67
N ASN A 126 -0.90 -11.98 -0.74
CA ASN A 126 0.50 -12.27 -1.12
C ASN A 126 1.30 -12.93 0.01
N PHE A 127 0.79 -12.93 1.25
CA PHE A 127 1.53 -13.38 2.42
C PHE A 127 0.84 -14.57 3.08
N LEU A 128 1.51 -15.71 3.18
CA LEU A 128 0.97 -16.94 3.79
C LEU A 128 0.39 -16.68 5.19
N ALA A 129 1.09 -15.90 6.02
CA ALA A 129 0.66 -15.57 7.39
C ALA A 129 -0.64 -14.77 7.46
N LEU A 130 -1.05 -14.11 6.36
CA LEU A 130 -2.23 -13.27 6.27
C LEU A 130 -3.32 -13.88 5.36
N ASN A 131 -3.01 -14.97 4.66
CA ASN A 131 -3.89 -15.59 3.69
C ASN A 131 -4.60 -16.82 4.30
N PRO A 132 -5.88 -16.70 4.72
CA PRO A 132 -6.60 -17.78 5.38
C PRO A 132 -6.89 -18.98 4.45
N GLU A 133 -7.04 -18.74 3.14
CA GLU A 133 -7.19 -19.79 2.13
C GLU A 133 -5.90 -20.63 2.04
N ALA A 134 -4.74 -19.98 1.95
CA ALA A 134 -3.45 -20.66 1.92
C ALA A 134 -3.14 -21.39 3.24
N GLN A 135 -3.50 -20.80 4.39
CA GLN A 135 -3.36 -21.44 5.69
C GLN A 135 -4.23 -22.70 5.78
N LYS A 136 -5.49 -22.62 5.34
CA LYS A 136 -6.39 -23.78 5.29
C LYS A 136 -5.83 -24.87 4.39
N LEU A 137 -5.38 -24.53 3.18
CA LEU A 137 -4.78 -25.50 2.25
C LEU A 137 -3.53 -26.16 2.83
N ALA A 138 -2.68 -25.40 3.53
CA ALA A 138 -1.50 -25.94 4.20
C ALA A 138 -1.88 -26.92 5.32
N LEU A 139 -2.91 -26.63 6.11
CA LEU A 139 -3.42 -27.54 7.14
C LEU A 139 -4.05 -28.80 6.54
N ASP A 140 -4.94 -28.63 5.56
CA ASP A 140 -5.68 -29.74 4.92
C ASP A 140 -4.73 -30.70 4.17
N SER A 141 -3.67 -30.16 3.56
CA SER A 141 -2.61 -30.93 2.89
C SER A 141 -1.50 -31.42 3.82
N LYS A 142 -1.57 -31.14 5.12
CA LYS A 142 -0.48 -31.41 6.10
C LYS A 142 0.88 -30.86 5.63
N GLY A 143 0.87 -29.75 4.90
CA GLY A 143 2.07 -29.07 4.36
C GLY A 143 2.55 -29.60 3.01
N GLU A 144 1.89 -30.58 2.40
CA GLU A 144 2.33 -31.16 1.12
C GLU A 144 2.32 -30.14 -0.03
N THR A 145 1.35 -29.23 -0.06
CA THR A 145 1.31 -28.17 -1.07
C THR A 145 2.51 -27.22 -0.96
N LEU A 146 2.93 -26.90 0.26
CA LEU A 146 4.08 -26.03 0.50
C LEU A 146 5.39 -26.71 0.13
N SER A 147 5.56 -27.98 0.50
CA SER A 147 6.77 -28.75 0.16
C SER A 147 6.92 -28.90 -1.36
N ARG A 148 5.82 -29.15 -2.07
CA ARG A 148 5.79 -29.22 -3.53
C ARG A 148 6.12 -27.87 -4.17
N GLY A 149 5.57 -26.76 -3.66
CA GLY A 149 5.89 -25.42 -4.14
C GLY A 149 7.38 -25.08 -3.99
N LEU A 150 7.98 -25.44 -2.85
CA LEU A 150 9.43 -25.25 -2.62
C LEU A 150 10.29 -26.12 -3.56
N GLN A 151 9.89 -27.36 -3.83
CA GLN A 151 10.59 -28.23 -4.79
C GLN A 151 10.56 -27.64 -6.21
N GLN A 152 9.42 -27.09 -6.63
CA GLN A 152 9.29 -26.41 -7.92
C GLN A 152 10.17 -25.16 -7.97
N LEU A 153 10.13 -24.32 -6.94
CA LEU A 153 10.93 -23.10 -6.84
C LEU A 153 12.44 -23.42 -6.87
N TRP A 154 12.87 -24.46 -6.16
CA TRP A 154 14.25 -24.95 -6.21
C TRP A 154 14.64 -25.45 -7.60
N GLY A 155 13.77 -26.23 -8.25
CA GLY A 155 13.98 -26.69 -9.63
C GLY A 155 14.04 -25.56 -10.64
N ASP A 156 13.32 -24.46 -10.42
CA ASP A 156 13.36 -23.26 -11.25
C ASP A 156 14.65 -22.46 -11.03
N VAL A 157 15.11 -22.32 -9.79
CA VAL A 157 16.41 -21.71 -9.46
C VAL A 157 17.55 -22.48 -10.13
N GLN A 158 17.52 -23.82 -10.11
CA GLN A 158 18.51 -24.64 -10.79
C GLN A 158 18.52 -24.48 -12.31
N ARG A 159 17.36 -24.21 -12.92
CA ARG A 159 17.22 -24.03 -14.37
C ARG A 159 17.47 -22.60 -14.84
N GLY A 160 17.47 -21.62 -13.93
CA GLY A 160 17.69 -20.21 -14.25
C GLY A 160 16.46 -19.51 -14.87
N HIS A 161 15.29 -20.15 -14.86
CA HIS A 161 14.03 -19.57 -15.32
C HIS A 161 12.84 -20.20 -14.56
N VAL A 162 11.77 -19.44 -14.40
CA VAL A 162 10.52 -19.93 -13.78
C VAL A 162 9.76 -20.78 -14.80
N SER A 163 9.27 -21.94 -14.38
CA SER A 163 8.43 -22.80 -15.22
C SER A 163 6.97 -22.43 -15.01
N GLN A 164 6.26 -22.08 -16.08
CA GLN A 164 4.79 -21.96 -16.02
C GLN A 164 4.16 -23.33 -16.26
N THR A 165 3.40 -23.81 -15.29
CA THR A 165 2.49 -24.97 -15.40
C THR A 165 1.06 -24.51 -15.39
#